data_AF-A0A353NAM9-F1
#
_entry.id   AF-A0A353NAM9-F1
#
_cell.length_a   1.000
_cell.length_b   1.000
_cell.length_c   1.000
_cell.angle_alpha   90.00
_cell.angle_beta   90.00
_cell.angle_gamma   90.00
#
_symmetry.space_group_name_H-M   'P 1'
#
loop_
_entity.id
_entity.type
_entity.pdbx_description
1 polymer ?
#
loop_
_entity_poly.entity_id
_entity_poly.type
_entity_poly.pdbx_seq_one_letter_code
_entity_poly.pdbx_strand_id
1 'polypeptide(L)'
;ASFNEAKILWLKNNKPDLYNATYKFLQPKDFIIGCLTNRFLIDGSAASTMATYDRKQQDFALLQSLGLEIRKMPALVQSSFVIDGIVSEYADALGIDKGIKIVAGGIDAFCEALGCGIYDEKQMGEMTGTSTCVFSCSEQAQYADYEPPYH
;
A
#
# COMPACT_ATOMS: atom_id res chain seq x y z
N ALA A 1 -1.54 -13.73 -2.00
CA ALA A 1 -1.37 -12.48 -2.78
C ALA A 1 -2.75 -11.97 -3.21
N SER A 2 -3.17 -10.78 -2.75
CA SER A 2 -4.35 -10.10 -3.29
C SER A 2 -3.87 -9.18 -4.40
N PHE A 3 -3.93 -9.62 -5.65
CA PHE A 3 -3.62 -8.78 -6.80
C PHE A 3 -4.71 -7.72 -6.98
N ASN A 4 -4.43 -6.49 -6.55
CA ASN A 4 -5.38 -5.38 -6.59
C ASN A 4 -5.76 -5.03 -8.03
N GLU A 5 -4.82 -5.13 -8.96
CA GLU A 5 -4.98 -4.83 -10.38
C GLU A 5 -5.99 -5.75 -11.05
N ALA A 6 -5.99 -7.05 -10.69
CA ALA A 6 -6.94 -8.01 -11.22
C ALA A 6 -8.38 -7.61 -10.85
N LYS A 7 -8.60 -7.12 -9.62
CA LYS A 7 -9.92 -6.64 -9.17
C LYS A 7 -10.30 -5.33 -9.85
N ILE A 8 -9.35 -4.41 -10.01
CA ILE A 8 -9.57 -3.14 -10.71
C ILE A 8 -9.92 -3.39 -12.19
N LEU A 9 -9.19 -4.31 -12.85
CA LEU A 9 -9.44 -4.71 -14.23
C LEU A 9 -10.79 -5.43 -14.37
N TRP A 10 -11.14 -6.28 -13.41
CA TRP A 10 -12.46 -6.89 -13.36
C TRP A 10 -13.57 -5.85 -13.27
N LEU A 11 -13.42 -4.83 -12.40
CA LEU A 11 -14.37 -3.72 -12.30
C LEU A 11 -14.48 -2.95 -13.60
N LYS A 12 -13.35 -2.62 -14.25
CA LYS A 12 -13.35 -1.95 -15.54
C LYS A 12 -14.13 -2.74 -16.61
N ASN A 13 -13.94 -4.05 -16.66
CA ASN A 13 -14.54 -4.90 -17.70
C ASN A 13 -16.00 -5.30 -17.41
N ASN A 14 -16.40 -5.44 -16.14
CA ASN A 14 -17.70 -5.98 -15.76
C ASN A 14 -18.63 -4.96 -15.11
N LYS A 15 -18.09 -3.87 -14.56
CA LYS A 15 -18.85 -2.78 -13.91
C LYS A 15 -18.27 -1.41 -14.32
N PRO A 16 -18.27 -1.08 -15.62
CA PRO A 16 -17.60 0.11 -16.15
C PRO A 16 -18.13 1.41 -15.53
N ASP A 17 -19.43 1.51 -15.25
CA ASP A 17 -20.01 2.70 -14.60
C ASP A 17 -19.43 2.93 -13.21
N LEU A 18 -19.28 1.86 -12.43
CA LEU A 18 -18.65 1.93 -11.11
C LEU A 18 -17.16 2.27 -11.23
N TYR A 19 -16.44 1.63 -12.17
CA TYR A 19 -15.04 1.96 -12.43
C TYR A 19 -14.87 3.44 -12.79
N ASN A 20 -15.72 3.97 -13.67
CA ASN A 20 -15.68 5.35 -14.12
C ASN A 20 -15.98 6.32 -12.97
N ALA A 21 -16.99 6.02 -12.15
CA ALA A 21 -17.35 6.82 -10.97
C ALA A 21 -16.31 6.75 -9.83
N THR A 22 -15.46 5.72 -9.77
CA THR A 22 -14.44 5.59 -8.73
C THR A 22 -13.40 6.72 -8.82
N TYR A 23 -13.24 7.46 -7.74
CA TYR A 23 -12.19 8.48 -7.63
C TYR A 23 -10.82 7.87 -7.32
N LYS A 24 -10.72 7.01 -6.30
CA LYS A 24 -9.47 6.36 -5.87
C LYS A 24 -9.67 4.89 -5.48
N PHE A 25 -8.70 4.04 -5.80
CA PHE A 25 -8.60 2.67 -5.29
C PHE A 25 -7.64 2.63 -4.10
N LEU A 26 -8.13 2.21 -2.93
CA LEU A 26 -7.41 2.30 -1.66
C LEU A 26 -7.32 0.92 -1.00
N GLN A 27 -6.26 0.68 -0.23
CA GLN A 27 -6.28 -0.40 0.76
C GLN A 27 -7.13 0.01 1.98
N PRO A 28 -7.61 -0.95 2.79
CA PRO A 28 -8.44 -0.62 3.96
C PRO A 28 -7.81 0.42 4.90
N LYS A 29 -6.49 0.34 5.17
CA LYS A 29 -5.81 1.34 6.00
C LYS A 29 -5.80 2.74 5.35
N ASP A 30 -5.64 2.79 4.03
CA ASP A 30 -5.54 4.03 3.27
C ASP A 30 -6.91 4.72 3.21
N PHE A 31 -7.99 3.92 3.17
CA PHE A 31 -9.35 4.42 3.30
C PHE A 31 -9.57 5.08 4.66
N ILE A 32 -9.15 4.43 5.76
CA ILE A 32 -9.25 5.00 7.10
C ILE A 32 -8.47 6.32 7.19
N ILE A 33 -7.22 6.36 6.72
CA ILE A 33 -6.43 7.60 6.66
C ILE A 33 -7.15 8.66 5.83
N GLY A 34 -7.74 8.28 4.69
CA GLY A 34 -8.53 9.16 3.84
C GLY A 34 -9.72 9.78 4.57
N CYS A 35 -10.46 9.00 5.36
CA CYS A 35 -11.53 9.52 6.20
C CYS A 35 -10.99 10.49 7.25
N LEU A 36 -9.94 10.09 7.99
CA LEU A 36 -9.40 10.88 9.09
C LEU A 36 -8.74 12.19 8.65
N THR A 37 -8.26 12.28 7.41
CA THR A 37 -7.38 13.39 6.97
C THR A 37 -7.82 14.09 5.70
N ASN A 38 -8.83 13.59 4.98
CA ASN A 38 -9.16 13.97 3.61
C ASN A 38 -7.99 13.83 2.61
N ARG A 39 -6.98 13.00 2.92
CA ARG A 39 -5.83 12.73 2.04
C ARG A 39 -5.83 11.27 1.61
N PHE A 40 -5.80 11.05 0.30
CA PHE A 40 -5.74 9.71 -0.28
C PHE A 40 -4.31 9.33 -0.59
N LEU A 41 -3.69 8.59 0.32
CA LEU A 41 -2.29 8.22 0.30
C LEU A 41 -2.14 6.69 0.28
N ILE A 42 -1.06 6.20 -0.29
CA ILE A 42 -0.61 4.80 -0.16
C ILE A 42 0.87 4.80 0.19
N ASP A 43 1.27 3.95 1.13
CA ASP A 43 2.67 3.84 1.49
C ASP A 43 3.41 2.81 0.64
N GLY A 44 4.73 2.90 0.62
CA GLY A 44 5.60 1.99 -0.11
C GLY A 44 5.36 0.51 0.18
N SER A 45 5.10 0.10 1.43
CA SER A 45 4.85 -1.31 1.77
C SER A 45 3.55 -1.83 1.16
N ALA A 46 2.47 -1.05 1.20
CA ALA A 46 1.20 -1.39 0.58
C ALA A 46 1.31 -1.38 -0.95
N ALA A 47 1.92 -0.35 -1.53
CA ALA A 47 2.18 -0.28 -2.97
C ALA A 47 3.03 -1.49 -3.44
N SER A 48 3.96 -1.96 -2.61
CA SER A 48 4.82 -3.11 -2.93
C SER A 48 4.07 -4.43 -3.15
N THR A 49 2.82 -4.53 -2.69
CA THR A 49 1.94 -5.69 -2.91
C THR A 49 1.26 -5.67 -4.29
N MET A 50 1.36 -4.56 -5.00
CA MET A 50 0.85 -4.38 -6.35
C MET A 50 1.87 -4.88 -7.37
N ALA A 51 1.43 -5.74 -8.29
CA ALA A 51 2.24 -6.21 -9.41
C ALA A 51 2.64 -5.09 -10.37
N THR A 52 1.86 -4.01 -10.44
CA THR A 52 2.15 -2.85 -11.30
C THR A 52 2.86 -1.70 -10.59
N TYR A 53 3.33 -1.90 -9.36
CA TYR A 53 4.18 -0.92 -8.70
C TYR A 53 5.63 -1.09 -9.17
N ASP A 54 6.16 -0.08 -9.87
CA ASP A 54 7.56 -0.06 -10.25
C ASP A 54 8.40 0.35 -9.03
N ARG A 55 9.13 -0.60 -8.45
CA ARG A 55 9.98 -0.36 -7.27
C ARG A 55 11.19 0.53 -7.58
N LYS A 56 11.67 0.54 -8.84
CA LYS A 56 12.82 1.36 -9.25
C LYS A 56 12.40 2.81 -9.44
N GLN A 57 11.26 3.04 -10.09
CA GLN A 57 10.73 4.38 -10.35
C GLN A 57 9.87 4.91 -9.19
N GLN A 58 9.45 4.03 -8.29
CA GLN A 58 8.51 4.33 -7.20
C GLN A 58 7.21 4.95 -7.74
N ASP A 59 6.61 4.31 -8.73
CA ASP A 59 5.39 4.79 -9.37
C ASP A 59 4.44 3.67 -9.78
N PHE A 60 3.32 4.05 -10.40
CA PHE A 60 2.31 3.14 -10.92
C PHE A 60 2.22 3.18 -12.45
N ALA A 61 3.29 3.54 -13.16
CA ALA A 61 3.27 3.71 -14.62
C ALA A 61 2.85 2.42 -15.33
N LEU A 62 3.22 1.26 -14.79
CA LEU A 62 2.88 -0.05 -15.36
C LEU A 62 1.37 -0.33 -15.39
N LEU A 63 0.53 0.37 -14.62
CA LEU A 63 -0.94 0.26 -14.73
C LEU A 63 -1.46 0.58 -16.13
N GLN A 64 -0.78 1.47 -16.87
CA GLN A 64 -1.18 1.84 -18.22
C GLN A 64 -1.10 0.67 -19.20
N SER A 65 -0.17 -0.27 -18.99
CA SER A 65 -0.08 -1.50 -19.78
C SER A 65 -1.33 -2.38 -19.67
N LEU A 66 -2.06 -2.28 -18.55
CA LEU A 66 -3.35 -2.95 -18.33
C LEU A 66 -4.54 -2.07 -18.75
N GLY A 67 -4.27 -0.91 -19.35
CA GLY A 67 -5.25 0.13 -19.66
C GLY A 67 -5.90 0.75 -18.41
N LEU A 68 -5.26 0.65 -17.24
CA LEU A 68 -5.78 1.23 -16.00
C LEU A 68 -5.26 2.66 -15.81
N GLU A 69 -6.10 3.52 -15.24
CA GLU A 69 -5.81 4.95 -15.13
C GLU A 69 -5.04 5.28 -13.84
N ILE A 70 -3.79 5.72 -13.99
CA ILE A 70 -2.91 6.12 -12.86
C ILE A 70 -3.59 7.15 -11.95
N ARG A 71 -4.39 8.06 -12.51
CA ARG A 71 -5.09 9.08 -11.71
C ARG A 71 -6.06 8.51 -10.68
N LYS A 72 -6.49 7.25 -10.83
CA LYS A 72 -7.34 6.54 -9.85
C LYS A 72 -6.52 5.89 -8.72
N MET A 73 -5.20 6.05 -8.72
CA MET A 73 -4.35 5.66 -7.59
C MET A 73 -4.18 6.81 -6.59
N PRO A 74 -4.10 6.52 -5.28
CA PRO A 74 -3.69 7.50 -4.27
C PRO A 74 -2.25 7.96 -4.50
N ALA A 75 -1.86 9.06 -3.84
CA ALA A 75 -0.49 9.56 -3.89
C ALA A 75 0.45 8.64 -3.09
N LEU A 76 1.58 8.27 -3.69
CA LEU A 76 2.60 7.45 -3.03
C LEU A 76 3.36 8.28 -1.99
N VAL A 77 3.55 7.71 -0.80
CA VAL A 77 4.34 8.31 0.28
C VAL A 77 5.24 7.26 0.94
N GLN A 78 6.23 7.71 1.71
CA GLN A 78 7.00 6.84 2.59
C GLN A 78 6.12 6.31 3.72
N SER A 79 6.38 5.10 4.21
CA SER A 79 5.63 4.52 5.35
C SER A 79 5.74 5.36 6.62
N SER A 80 6.83 6.12 6.78
CA SER A 80 7.06 7.07 7.88
C SER A 80 6.46 8.45 7.65
N PHE A 81 5.76 8.69 6.52
CA PHE A 81 5.18 9.99 6.21
C PHE A 81 4.15 10.40 7.27
N VAL A 82 4.30 11.62 7.78
CA VAL A 82 3.45 12.19 8.83
C VAL A 82 2.44 13.14 8.20
N ILE A 83 1.19 12.96 8.59
CA ILE A 83 0.08 13.82 8.26
C ILE A 83 -0.24 14.62 9.52
N ASP A 84 -0.12 15.95 9.41
CA ASP A 84 -0.44 16.85 10.51
C ASP A 84 -1.96 17.06 10.60
N GLY A 85 -2.49 16.66 11.75
CA GLY A 85 -3.87 16.88 12.13
C GLY A 85 -4.84 15.84 11.59
N ILE A 86 -6.04 15.92 12.14
CA ILE A 86 -7.19 15.06 11.89
C ILE A 86 -8.42 15.93 11.62
N VAL A 87 -9.34 15.45 10.79
CA VAL A 87 -10.63 16.10 10.56
C VAL A 87 -11.35 16.25 11.90
N SER A 88 -11.85 17.46 12.16
CA SER A 88 -12.37 17.86 13.48
C SER A 88 -13.46 16.94 14.02
N GLU A 89 -14.37 16.49 13.15
CA GLU A 89 -15.45 15.57 13.54
C GLU A 89 -14.91 14.26 14.14
N TYR A 90 -13.87 13.67 13.53
CA TYR A 90 -13.26 12.46 14.06
C TYR A 90 -12.41 12.72 15.30
N ALA A 91 -11.75 13.88 15.39
CA ALA A 91 -11.02 14.28 16.60
C ALA A 91 -11.97 14.35 17.82
N ASP A 92 -13.09 15.03 17.63
CA ASP A 92 -14.10 15.25 18.66
C ASP A 92 -14.78 13.92 19.05
N ALA A 93 -15.06 13.04 18.07
CA ALA A 93 -15.64 11.71 18.32
C ALA A 93 -14.68 10.74 19.03
N LEU A 94 -13.38 10.84 18.76
CA LEU A 94 -12.34 9.99 19.38
C LEU A 94 -11.82 10.55 20.71
N GLY A 95 -12.13 11.82 21.04
CA GLY A 95 -11.64 12.48 22.25
C GLY A 95 -10.13 12.76 22.20
N ILE A 96 -9.58 13.03 21.01
CA ILE A 96 -8.15 13.28 20.79
C ILE A 96 -7.89 14.70 20.26
N ASP A 97 -6.64 15.15 20.34
CA ASP A 97 -6.24 16.47 19.87
C ASP A 97 -6.37 16.61 18.34
N LYS A 98 -6.84 17.77 17.88
CA LYS A 98 -7.02 18.07 16.44
C LYS A 98 -5.70 18.14 15.68
N GLY A 99 -4.59 18.42 16.38
CA GLY A 99 -3.23 18.41 15.88
C GLY A 99 -2.52 17.06 16.05
N ILE A 100 -3.24 15.98 16.40
CA ILE A 100 -2.64 14.64 16.47
C ILE A 100 -1.97 14.30 15.14
N LYS A 101 -0.79 13.68 15.23
CA LYS A 101 -0.03 13.23 14.07
C LYS A 101 -0.51 11.86 13.65
N ILE A 102 -0.79 11.69 12.36
CA ILE A 102 -1.16 10.41 11.76
C ILE A 102 -0.02 9.96 10.84
N VAL A 103 0.47 8.74 11.03
CA VAL A 103 1.55 8.17 10.22
C VAL A 103 0.94 7.27 9.14
N ALA A 104 1.44 7.34 7.90
CA ALA A 104 0.93 6.54 6.78
C ALA A 104 0.95 5.02 7.05
N GLY A 105 1.93 4.58 7.86
CA GLY A 105 2.06 3.22 8.34
C GLY A 105 2.50 2.27 7.24
N GLY A 106 2.27 0.98 7.47
CA GLY A 106 2.53 -0.07 6.51
C GLY A 106 1.52 -1.20 6.61
N ILE A 107 1.66 -2.22 5.77
CA ILE A 107 0.86 -3.45 5.91
C ILE A 107 1.37 -4.28 7.09
N ASP A 108 0.48 -5.10 7.62
CA ASP A 108 0.70 -5.95 8.80
C ASP A 108 2.02 -6.72 8.77
N ALA A 109 2.32 -7.44 7.70
CA ALA A 109 3.51 -8.29 7.57
C ALA A 109 4.83 -7.49 7.71
N PHE A 110 4.91 -6.28 7.16
CA PHE A 110 6.10 -5.44 7.30
C PHE A 110 6.18 -4.80 8.69
N CYS A 111 5.04 -4.40 9.27
CA CYS A 111 4.99 -3.89 10.63
C CYS A 111 5.33 -4.96 11.68
N GLU A 112 4.92 -6.21 11.44
CA GLU A 112 5.23 -7.37 12.25
C GLU A 112 6.72 -7.65 12.25
N ALA A 113 7.35 -7.72 11.06
CA ALA A 113 8.80 -7.92 10.95
C ALA A 113 9.57 -6.86 11.77
N LEU A 114 9.20 -5.58 11.61
CA LEU A 114 9.79 -4.49 12.39
C LEU A 114 9.53 -4.63 13.90
N GLY A 115 8.31 -5.01 14.29
CA GLY A 115 7.92 -5.21 15.69
C GLY A 115 8.62 -6.39 16.36
N CYS A 116 8.99 -7.41 15.59
CA CYS A 116 9.85 -8.53 16.01
C CYS A 116 11.34 -8.15 16.08
N GLY A 117 11.68 -6.90 15.75
CA GLY A 117 13.04 -6.39 15.76
C GLY A 117 13.83 -6.78 14.53
N ILE A 118 13.19 -7.13 13.40
CA ILE A 118 13.84 -7.45 12.13
C ILE A 118 13.92 -6.17 11.30
N TYR A 119 15.09 -5.54 11.27
CA TYR A 119 15.30 -4.27 10.58
C TYR A 119 16.62 -4.20 9.80
N ASP A 120 17.48 -5.20 9.92
CA ASP A 120 18.72 -5.32 9.14
C ASP A 120 19.00 -6.77 8.68
N GLU A 121 20.03 -6.94 7.85
CA GLU A 121 20.37 -8.24 7.23
C GLU A 121 20.84 -9.32 8.23
N LYS A 122 21.13 -8.95 9.48
CA LYS A 122 21.60 -9.89 10.51
C LYS A 122 20.44 -10.62 11.18
N GLN A 123 19.21 -10.26 10.83
CA GLN A 123 18.00 -10.71 11.49
C GLN A 123 17.09 -11.45 10.51
N MET A 124 16.55 -12.57 10.97
CA MET A 124 15.53 -13.33 10.29
C MET A 124 14.50 -13.74 11.33
N GLY A 125 13.24 -13.77 10.94
CA GLY A 125 12.16 -14.20 11.81
C GLY A 125 11.22 -15.13 11.09
N GLU A 126 10.62 -16.01 11.89
CA GLU A 126 9.54 -16.89 11.48
C GLU A 126 8.37 -16.63 12.42
N MET A 127 7.21 -16.29 11.85
CA MET A 127 5.95 -16.39 12.56
C MET A 127 5.21 -17.61 12.03
N THR A 128 4.90 -18.55 12.92
CA THR A 128 4.10 -19.73 12.60
C THR A 128 2.87 -19.81 13.49
N GLY A 129 1.70 -19.83 12.84
CA GLY A 129 0.39 -20.03 13.43
C GLY A 129 -0.49 -20.88 12.50
N THR A 130 -1.64 -20.37 12.08
CA THR A 130 -2.44 -21.00 11.00
C THR A 130 -1.72 -20.96 9.65
N SER A 131 -0.83 -19.98 9.47
CA SER A 131 0.07 -19.85 8.33
C SER A 131 1.48 -19.56 8.85
N THR A 132 2.48 -19.80 8.00
CA THR A 132 3.87 -19.47 8.28
C THR A 132 4.32 -18.31 7.39
N CYS A 133 4.92 -17.31 8.00
CA CYS A 133 5.59 -16.19 7.33
C CYS A 133 7.04 -16.14 7.78
N VAL A 134 7.96 -16.07 6.82
CA VAL A 134 9.39 -15.91 7.06
C VAL A 134 9.80 -14.53 6.57
N PHE A 135 10.49 -13.79 7.42
CA PHE A 135 10.91 -12.42 7.17
C PHE A 135 12.43 -12.34 7.20
N SER A 136 13.00 -11.65 6.22
CA SER A 136 14.38 -11.22 6.21
C SER A 136 14.46 -9.81 5.61
N CYS A 137 15.52 -9.08 5.97
CA CYS A 137 15.81 -7.76 5.41
C CYS A 137 17.04 -7.82 4.51
N SER A 138 17.06 -6.99 3.47
CA SER A 138 18.26 -6.71 2.69
C SER A 138 18.38 -5.21 2.42
N GLU A 139 19.60 -4.70 2.43
CA GLU A 139 19.93 -3.35 1.98
C GLU A 139 19.83 -3.22 0.45
N GLN A 140 19.92 -4.34 -0.27
CA GLN A 140 19.86 -4.38 -1.72
C GLN A 140 18.51 -4.89 -2.20
N ALA A 141 17.86 -4.09 -3.04
CA ALA A 141 16.67 -4.53 -3.76
C ALA A 141 17.06 -5.70 -4.70
N GLN A 142 16.56 -6.89 -4.38
CA GLN A 142 16.71 -8.07 -5.23
C GLN A 142 15.61 -8.05 -6.29
N TYR A 143 16.00 -7.93 -7.56
CA TYR A 143 15.08 -8.09 -8.68
C TYR A 143 15.28 -9.49 -9.23
N ALA A 144 14.20 -10.26 -9.35
CA ALA A 144 14.28 -11.50 -10.11
C ALA A 144 14.58 -11.13 -11.57
N ASP A 145 15.62 -11.73 -12.15
CA ASP A 145 15.84 -11.74 -13.59
C ASP A 145 14.72 -12.59 -14.21
N TYR A 146 13.56 -11.96 -14.44
CA TYR A 146 12.42 -12.61 -15.06
C TYR A 146 12.50 -12.41 -16.57
N GLU A 147 12.97 -13.44 -17.28
CA GLU A 147 12.71 -13.59 -18.71
C GLU A 147 11.32 -14.22 -18.88
N PRO A 148 10.33 -13.50 -19.45
CA PRO A 148 9.05 -14.11 -19.75
C PRO A 148 9.22 -15.23 -20.77
N PRO A 149 8.67 -16.43 -20.54
CA PRO A 149 8.90 -17.61 -21.39
C PRO A 149 8.24 -17.54 -22.79
N TYR A 150 7.67 -16.40 -23.17
CA TYR A 150 6.94 -16.25 -24.43
C TYR A 150 7.45 -15.02 -25.19
N HIS A 151 8.19 -15.28 -26.26
CA HIS A 151 8.48 -14.37 -27.37
C HIS A 151 7.45 -14.55 -28.49
#